data_AF-A0AAN8WI28-F1
#
_entry.id   AF-A0AAN8WI28-F1
#
_cell.length_a   1.000
_cell.length_b   1.000
_cell.length_c   1.000
_cell.angle_alpha   90.00
_cell.angle_beta   90.00
_cell.angle_gamma   90.00
#
_symmetry.space_group_name_H-M   'P 1'
#
loop_
_entity.id
_entity.type
_entity.pdbx_description
1 polymer ?
#
loop_
_entity_poly.entity_id
_entity_poly.type
_entity_poly.pdbx_seq_one_letter_code
_entity_poly.pdbx_strand_id
1 'polypeptide(L)'
;MLMKKFVNARTVTHRMHLKPGKYIIIPCTSKPDKEGEYLLRVFCEKAVSMEENDEDAMVLNVKEDENEIEDEVDGNNEYVPRKNDLKDVFLFHAGEDNKVNATKLQHILNKVFSEVEFSLDLSRGLLALMDRDFSGNMDYYEFNNLVTSLKKWMNIYNIRKDKDTKLLSGRTWGIGDSLKDLGYQIPRRLQGLIVVRYGDDDGNISLRDFLMATSRISVMLGKF
;
A
#
# COMPACT_ATOMS: atom_id res chain seq x y z
N MET A 1 -13.47 -26.12 16.29
CA MET A 1 -12.79 -24.97 16.94
C MET A 1 -12.95 -25.12 18.45
N LEU A 2 -11.86 -25.30 19.19
CA LEU A 2 -11.92 -25.40 20.66
C LEU A 2 -11.86 -23.99 21.27
N MET A 3 -12.99 -23.27 21.30
CA MET A 3 -13.06 -21.98 22.00
C MET A 3 -13.35 -22.22 23.49
N LYS A 4 -12.42 -21.81 24.35
CA LYS A 4 -12.64 -21.67 25.79
C LYS A 4 -12.85 -20.20 26.16
N LYS A 5 -13.47 -19.96 27.32
CA LYS A 5 -13.81 -18.61 27.80
C LYS A 5 -12.55 -17.74 27.87
N PHE A 6 -12.65 -16.53 27.34
CA PHE A 6 -11.65 -15.49 27.56
C PHE A 6 -11.55 -15.17 29.04
N VAL A 7 -10.34 -15.19 29.58
CA VAL A 7 -10.05 -14.85 30.97
C VAL A 7 -9.19 -13.59 30.97
N ASN A 8 -9.58 -12.61 31.78
CA ASN A 8 -8.76 -11.43 31.99
C ASN A 8 -7.63 -11.77 32.99
N ALA A 9 -6.53 -12.31 32.47
CA ALA A 9 -5.34 -12.68 33.23
C ALA A 9 -4.07 -12.44 32.41
N ARG A 10 -2.94 -12.20 33.09
CA ARG A 10 -1.63 -12.00 32.44
C ARG A 10 -1.21 -13.20 31.59
N THR A 11 -1.64 -14.42 31.94
CA THR A 11 -1.29 -15.63 31.22
C THR A 11 -2.47 -16.59 31.23
N VAL A 12 -2.80 -17.11 30.05
CA VAL A 12 -3.83 -18.14 29.87
C VAL A 12 -3.12 -19.40 29.38
N THR A 13 -3.14 -20.46 30.20
CA THR A 13 -2.50 -21.74 29.87
C THR A 13 -3.56 -22.81 29.67
N HIS A 14 -3.46 -23.59 28.59
CA HIS A 14 -4.38 -24.68 28.31
C HIS A 14 -3.60 -25.97 28.00
N ARG A 15 -3.98 -27.05 28.68
CA ARG A 15 -3.55 -28.41 28.35
C ARG A 15 -4.61 -29.06 27.47
N MET A 16 -4.17 -29.65 26.37
CA MET A 16 -5.04 -30.34 25.42
C MET A 16 -4.36 -31.61 24.92
N HIS A 17 -5.18 -32.59 24.55
CA HIS A 17 -4.74 -33.80 23.85
C HIS A 17 -5.33 -33.76 22.45
N LEU A 18 -4.47 -33.75 21.44
CA LEU A 18 -4.83 -33.66 20.04
C LEU A 18 -4.35 -34.92 19.33
N LYS A 19 -5.09 -35.34 18.29
CA LYS A 19 -4.60 -36.39 17.40
C LYS A 19 -3.37 -35.87 16.63
N PRO A 20 -2.50 -36.74 16.10
CA PRO A 20 -1.43 -36.30 15.21
C PRO A 20 -2.00 -35.53 14.00
N GLY A 21 -1.47 -34.35 13.71
CA GLY A 21 -1.96 -33.49 12.63
C GLY A 21 -1.33 -32.10 12.62
N LYS A 22 -1.76 -31.26 11.67
CA LYS A 22 -1.39 -29.84 11.60
C LYS A 22 -2.48 -28.99 12.27
N TYR A 23 -2.06 -28.03 13.08
CA TYR A 23 -2.94 -27.18 13.86
C TYR A 23 -2.53 -25.72 13.70
N ILE A 24 -3.52 -24.82 13.71
CA ILE A 24 -3.31 -23.36 13.71
C ILE A 24 -3.70 -22.83 15.08
N ILE A 25 -2.83 -22.01 15.66
CA ILE A 25 -3.09 -21.27 16.88
C ILE A 25 -3.31 -19.81 16.50
N ILE A 26 -4.48 -19.26 16.81
CA ILE A 26 -4.82 -17.85 16.57
C ILE A 26 -4.90 -17.16 17.93
N PRO A 27 -3.86 -16.44 18.37
CA PRO A 27 -3.93 -15.61 19.57
C PRO A 27 -4.81 -14.39 19.28
N CYS A 28 -5.79 -14.12 20.15
CA CYS A 28 -6.66 -12.96 20.03
C CYS A 28 -7.16 -12.47 21.39
N THR A 29 -7.62 -11.22 21.42
CA THR A 29 -8.36 -10.62 22.53
C THR A 29 -9.85 -10.93 22.44
N SER A 30 -10.59 -10.71 23.53
CA SER A 30 -12.04 -10.94 23.55
C SER A 30 -12.84 -9.93 22.74
N LYS A 31 -12.30 -8.72 22.58
CA LYS A 31 -12.87 -7.64 21.77
C LYS A 31 -11.90 -7.28 20.65
N PRO A 32 -12.39 -6.89 19.46
CA PRO A 32 -11.56 -6.33 18.40
C PRO A 32 -10.88 -5.03 18.86
N ASP A 33 -9.88 -4.59 18.10
CA ASP A 33 -9.18 -3.31 18.27
C ASP A 33 -8.56 -3.13 19.68
N LYS A 34 -8.08 -4.24 20.25
CA LYS A 34 -7.30 -4.24 21.49
C LYS A 34 -5.86 -4.58 21.18
N GLU A 35 -5.04 -3.53 21.17
CA GLU A 35 -3.60 -3.65 21.05
C GLU A 35 -3.00 -4.26 22.32
N GLY A 36 -2.00 -5.10 22.13
CA GLY A 36 -1.28 -5.72 23.21
C GLY A 36 -0.15 -6.61 22.71
N GLU A 37 0.96 -6.58 23.42
CA GLU A 37 2.05 -7.52 23.21
C GLU A 37 1.71 -8.86 23.88
N TYR A 38 2.13 -9.95 23.25
CA TYR A 38 1.91 -11.29 23.78
C TYR A 38 3.11 -12.21 23.53
N LEU A 39 3.17 -13.29 24.31
CA LEU A 39 4.13 -14.36 24.11
C LEU A 39 3.41 -15.70 24.10
N LEU A 40 3.43 -16.37 22.94
CA LEU A 40 2.92 -17.72 22.81
C LEU A 40 4.03 -18.72 23.13
N ARG A 41 3.77 -19.64 24.07
CA ARG A 41 4.65 -20.78 24.38
C ARG A 41 3.85 -22.05 24.26
N VAL A 42 4.41 -23.06 23.60
CA VAL A 42 3.78 -24.37 23.42
C VAL A 42 4.74 -25.43 23.93
N PHE A 43 4.24 -26.27 24.84
CA PHE A 43 4.98 -27.39 25.41
C PHE A 43 4.37 -28.69 24.90
N CYS A 44 5.20 -29.54 24.29
CA CYS A 44 4.80 -30.83 23.75
C CYS A 44 5.68 -31.93 24.32
N GLU A 45 5.09 -33.10 24.61
CA GLU A 45 5.84 -34.27 25.08
C GLU A 45 6.75 -34.85 23.98
N LYS A 46 6.36 -34.66 22.71
CA LYS A 46 7.12 -35.06 21.53
C LYS A 46 7.61 -33.81 20.79
N ALA A 47 8.66 -33.98 19.98
CA ALA A 47 9.12 -32.92 19.09
C ALA A 47 7.99 -32.49 18.14
N VAL A 48 7.81 -31.18 17.97
CA VAL A 48 6.82 -30.56 17.10
C VAL A 48 7.51 -29.43 16.33
N SER A 49 7.19 -29.31 15.04
CA SER A 49 7.59 -28.16 14.22
C SER A 49 6.59 -27.03 14.41
N MET A 50 7.08 -25.84 14.72
CA MET A 50 6.26 -24.62 14.82
C MET A 50 6.89 -23.54 13.96
N GLU A 51 6.03 -22.86 13.21
CA GLU A 51 6.38 -21.74 12.36
C GLU A 51 5.29 -20.66 12.48
N GLU A 52 5.68 -19.41 12.26
CA GLU A 52 4.71 -18.34 12.11
C GLU A 52 4.03 -18.48 10.74
N ASN A 53 2.70 -18.58 10.75
CA ASN A 53 1.92 -18.67 9.52
C ASN A 53 1.49 -17.27 9.08
N ASP A 54 2.38 -16.61 8.34
CA ASP A 54 2.14 -15.30 7.72
C ASP A 54 2.61 -15.30 6.26
N GLU A 55 2.23 -14.26 5.51
CA GLU A 55 2.65 -14.06 4.13
C GLU A 55 4.10 -13.56 4.06
N ASP A 56 4.91 -14.11 3.16
CA ASP A 56 6.22 -13.54 2.83
C ASP A 56 6.07 -12.27 2.01
N ALA A 57 7.05 -11.36 2.16
CA ALA A 57 7.15 -10.17 1.33
C ALA A 57 7.59 -10.56 -0.08
N MET A 58 6.72 -10.37 -1.07
CA MET A 58 7.02 -10.73 -2.46
C MET A 58 6.32 -9.79 -3.44
N VAL A 59 6.98 -9.54 -4.57
CA VAL A 59 6.35 -8.96 -5.75
C VAL A 59 5.63 -10.09 -6.49
N LEU A 60 4.32 -9.98 -6.58
CA LEU A 60 3.49 -10.91 -7.31
C LEU A 60 3.60 -10.61 -8.81
N ASN A 61 3.70 -11.66 -9.62
CA ASN A 61 3.52 -11.55 -11.07
C ASN A 61 2.02 -11.33 -11.37
N VAL A 62 1.52 -10.14 -11.03
CA VAL A 62 0.24 -9.68 -11.55
C VAL A 62 0.50 -9.46 -13.03
N LYS A 63 -0.22 -10.17 -13.90
CA LYS A 63 -0.21 -9.83 -15.33
C LYS A 63 -0.50 -8.34 -15.40
N GLU A 64 0.45 -7.57 -15.91
CA GLU A 64 0.13 -6.23 -16.36
C GLU A 64 -0.93 -6.47 -17.42
N ASP A 65 -2.20 -6.25 -17.08
CA ASP A 65 -3.22 -6.17 -18.10
C ASP A 65 -2.76 -5.00 -18.98
N GLU A 66 -2.13 -5.34 -20.11
CA GLU A 66 -1.75 -4.43 -21.20
C GLU A 66 -2.97 -3.79 -21.84
N ASN A 67 -4.17 -3.96 -21.24
CA ASN A 67 -5.23 -3.00 -21.39
C ASN A 67 -4.67 -1.67 -20.88
N GLU A 68 -4.08 -0.91 -21.80
CA GLU A 68 -4.11 0.53 -21.75
C GLU A 68 -5.45 0.89 -21.12
N ILE A 69 -5.43 1.73 -20.08
CA ILE A 69 -6.65 2.37 -19.62
C ILE A 69 -7.14 3.11 -20.87
N GLU A 70 -7.98 2.44 -21.68
CA GLU A 70 -8.76 3.09 -22.72
C GLU A 70 -9.48 4.18 -21.95
N ASP A 71 -9.34 5.42 -22.41
CA ASP A 71 -9.96 6.58 -21.80
C ASP A 71 -11.48 6.31 -21.75
N GLU A 72 -11.96 5.61 -20.71
CA GLU A 72 -13.36 5.45 -20.44
C GLU A 72 -13.86 6.86 -20.18
N VAL A 73 -14.68 7.35 -21.10
CA VAL A 73 -15.45 8.57 -20.93
C VAL A 73 -16.46 8.27 -19.83
N ASP A 74 -16.01 8.31 -18.58
CA ASP A 74 -16.91 8.18 -17.44
C ASP A 74 -17.77 9.44 -17.40
N GLY A 75 -19.09 9.24 -17.52
CA GLY A 75 -20.10 10.29 -17.52
C GLY A 75 -20.22 11.04 -16.19
N ASN A 76 -19.29 10.82 -15.26
CA ASN A 76 -19.20 11.43 -13.94
C ASN A 76 -17.95 12.31 -13.80
N ASN A 77 -17.83 13.35 -14.62
CA ASN A 77 -17.13 14.62 -14.34
C ASN A 77 -15.84 14.60 -13.47
N GLU A 78 -15.00 13.56 -13.57
CA GLU A 78 -13.65 13.47 -13.00
C GLU A 78 -12.67 13.82 -14.13
N TYR A 79 -11.96 14.93 -14.01
CA TYR A 79 -11.08 15.45 -15.05
C TYR A 79 -9.86 14.53 -15.23
N VAL A 80 -9.91 13.63 -16.21
CA VAL A 80 -8.73 12.91 -16.69
C VAL A 80 -8.15 13.70 -17.87
N PRO A 81 -7.00 14.40 -17.71
CA PRO A 81 -6.39 15.11 -18.84
C PRO A 81 -5.99 14.12 -19.93
N ARG A 82 -6.30 14.45 -21.19
CA ARG A 82 -6.01 13.60 -22.36
C ARG A 82 -4.50 13.40 -22.50
N LYS A 83 -4.04 12.29 -23.10
CA LYS A 83 -2.60 12.01 -23.35
C LYS A 83 -1.85 13.20 -24.00
N ASN A 84 -2.49 13.94 -24.91
CA ASN A 84 -1.89 15.13 -25.53
C ASN A 84 -1.76 16.30 -24.53
N ASP A 85 -2.77 16.53 -23.69
CA ASP A 85 -2.76 17.60 -22.69
C ASP A 85 -1.66 17.37 -21.64
N LEU A 86 -1.39 16.11 -21.29
CA LEU A 86 -0.32 15.74 -20.34
C LEU A 86 1.08 16.07 -20.87
N LYS A 87 1.33 15.81 -22.14
CA LYS A 87 2.61 16.12 -22.78
C LYS A 87 2.86 17.62 -22.85
N ASP A 88 1.82 18.38 -23.18
CA ASP A 88 1.91 19.84 -23.26
C ASP A 88 2.17 20.47 -21.88
N VAL A 89 1.50 19.96 -20.84
CA VAL A 89 1.75 20.41 -19.46
C VAL A 89 3.18 20.05 -19.03
N PHE A 90 3.68 18.86 -19.35
CA PHE A 90 5.06 18.49 -19.03
C PHE A 90 6.07 19.41 -19.72
N LEU A 91 5.96 19.57 -21.04
CA LEU A 91 6.90 20.37 -21.83
C LEU A 91 6.91 21.84 -21.41
N PHE A 92 5.75 22.38 -21.03
CA PHE A 92 5.64 23.74 -20.49
C PHE A 92 6.51 23.95 -19.23
N HIS A 93 6.63 22.93 -18.39
CA HIS A 93 7.42 22.99 -17.16
C HIS A 93 8.87 22.49 -17.33
N ALA A 94 9.12 21.62 -18.31
CA ALA A 94 10.42 21.02 -18.55
C ALA A 94 11.46 22.08 -18.96
N GLY A 95 11.10 23.01 -19.86
CA GLY A 95 12.07 23.98 -20.39
C GLY A 95 12.97 23.37 -21.48
N GLU A 96 14.13 23.99 -21.75
CA GLU A 96 14.99 23.62 -22.89
C GLU A 96 15.68 22.24 -22.75
N ASP A 97 15.89 21.79 -21.52
CA ASP A 97 16.52 20.50 -21.21
C ASP A 97 15.55 19.32 -21.29
N ASN A 98 14.25 19.58 -21.51
CA ASN A 98 13.17 18.58 -21.54
C ASN A 98 13.13 17.69 -20.29
N LYS A 99 13.57 18.22 -19.14
CA LYS A 99 13.65 17.51 -17.87
C LYS A 99 12.96 18.27 -16.74
N VAL A 100 12.35 17.53 -15.81
CA VAL A 100 11.70 18.11 -14.63
C VAL A 100 12.34 17.61 -13.34
N ASN A 101 12.65 18.54 -12.45
CA ASN A 101 13.11 18.22 -11.10
C ASN A 101 11.90 18.06 -10.15
N ALA A 102 12.15 17.69 -8.89
CA ALA A 102 11.09 17.43 -7.92
C ALA A 102 10.15 18.64 -7.69
N THR A 103 10.66 19.87 -7.72
CA THR A 103 9.84 21.09 -7.55
C THR A 103 8.91 21.32 -8.75
N LYS A 104 9.43 21.18 -9.98
CA LYS A 104 8.62 21.28 -11.20
C LYS A 104 7.58 20.16 -11.23
N LEU A 105 7.98 18.93 -10.87
CA LEU A 105 7.11 17.76 -10.79
C LEU A 105 5.94 17.99 -9.82
N GLN A 106 6.20 18.57 -8.64
CA GLN A 106 5.15 18.92 -7.68
C GLN A 106 4.07 19.82 -8.30
N HIS A 107 4.47 20.86 -9.02
CA HIS A 107 3.52 21.76 -9.69
C HIS A 107 2.71 21.05 -10.78
N ILE A 108 3.36 20.20 -11.57
CA ILE A 108 2.69 19.41 -12.61
C ILE A 108 1.66 18.47 -11.98
N LEU A 109 2.05 17.70 -10.96
CA LEU A 109 1.17 16.73 -10.30
C LEU A 109 -0.03 17.40 -9.63
N ASN A 110 0.17 18.53 -8.93
CA ASN A 110 -0.93 19.29 -8.33
C ASN A 110 -1.90 19.88 -9.37
N LYS A 111 -1.44 20.13 -10.60
CA LYS A 111 -2.27 20.61 -11.71
C LYS A 111 -3.04 19.46 -12.38
N VAL A 112 -2.42 18.30 -12.51
CA VAL A 112 -2.98 17.12 -13.16
C VAL A 112 -3.95 16.36 -12.25
N PHE A 113 -3.64 16.28 -10.96
CA PHE A 113 -4.37 15.51 -9.96
C PHE A 113 -4.88 16.44 -8.86
N SER A 114 -6.02 17.09 -9.10
CA SER A 114 -6.58 18.10 -8.17
C SER A 114 -7.09 17.52 -6.84
N GLU A 115 -7.31 16.20 -6.78
CA GLU A 115 -7.82 15.50 -5.60
C GLU A 115 -6.75 15.31 -4.51
N VAL A 116 -5.47 15.46 -4.86
CA VAL A 116 -4.36 15.21 -3.95
C VAL A 116 -3.45 16.42 -3.91
N GLU A 117 -3.17 16.89 -2.70
CA GLU A 117 -2.11 17.86 -2.48
C GLU A 117 -0.75 17.14 -2.40
N PHE A 118 0.01 17.19 -3.49
CA PHE A 118 1.37 16.68 -3.56
C PHE A 118 2.31 17.62 -2.81
N SER A 119 2.90 17.10 -1.73
CA SER A 119 4.00 17.76 -1.04
C SER A 119 5.31 17.56 -1.79
N LEU A 120 6.28 18.44 -1.53
CA LEU A 120 7.62 18.28 -2.11
C LEU A 120 8.29 16.97 -1.70
N ASP A 121 8.00 16.45 -0.50
CA ASP A 121 8.52 15.15 -0.05
C ASP A 121 7.96 14.00 -0.88
N LEU A 122 6.64 13.99 -1.10
CA LEU A 122 6.00 12.99 -1.97
C LEU A 122 6.55 13.09 -3.40
N SER A 123 6.66 14.31 -3.96
CA SER A 123 7.21 14.50 -5.29
C SER A 123 8.67 14.04 -5.42
N ARG A 124 9.49 14.21 -4.38
CA ARG A 124 10.86 13.65 -4.34
C ARG A 124 10.85 12.12 -4.30
N GLY A 125 9.95 11.52 -3.51
CA GLY A 125 9.79 10.07 -3.46
C GLY A 125 9.36 9.48 -4.81
N LEU A 126 8.42 10.12 -5.50
CA LEU A 126 7.96 9.72 -6.83
C LEU A 126 9.03 9.92 -7.92
N LEU A 127 9.81 11.00 -7.81
CA LEU A 127 10.98 11.19 -8.68
C LEU A 127 11.98 10.06 -8.48
N ALA A 128 12.37 9.76 -7.24
CA ALA A 128 13.32 8.70 -6.92
C ALA A 128 12.86 7.30 -7.35
N LEU A 129 11.54 7.07 -7.40
CA LEU A 129 10.97 5.83 -7.90
C LEU A 129 11.18 5.65 -9.42
N MET A 130 11.25 6.76 -10.17
CA MET A 130 11.27 6.76 -11.62
C MET A 130 12.66 7.04 -12.21
N ASP A 131 13.49 7.79 -11.48
CA ASP A 131 14.86 8.21 -11.82
C ASP A 131 15.82 7.01 -11.82
N ARG A 132 15.74 6.18 -12.87
CA ARG A 132 16.56 4.98 -13.03
C ARG A 132 18.00 5.31 -13.41
N ASP A 133 18.23 6.48 -14.01
CA ASP A 133 19.55 6.93 -14.43
C ASP A 133 20.27 7.76 -13.35
N PHE A 134 19.63 7.97 -12.19
CA PHE A 134 20.12 8.79 -11.08
C PHE A 134 20.49 10.21 -11.49
N SER A 135 19.82 10.75 -12.52
CA SER A 135 20.08 12.10 -13.02
C SER A 135 19.53 13.18 -12.09
N GLY A 136 18.71 12.82 -11.10
CA GLY A 136 18.02 13.74 -10.20
C GLY A 136 16.91 14.52 -10.90
N ASN A 137 16.54 14.12 -12.12
CA ASN A 137 15.55 14.74 -12.96
C ASN A 137 14.74 13.65 -13.68
N MET A 138 13.58 14.03 -14.21
CA MET A 138 12.65 13.12 -14.88
C MET A 138 12.42 13.57 -16.32
N ASP A 139 12.51 12.63 -17.26
CA ASP A 139 12.11 12.86 -18.64
C ASP A 139 10.60 12.57 -18.87
N TYR A 140 10.11 12.82 -20.09
CA TYR A 140 8.69 12.60 -20.39
C TYR A 140 8.27 11.12 -20.32
N TYR A 141 9.17 10.20 -20.68
CA TYR A 141 8.87 8.77 -20.66
C TYR A 141 8.70 8.27 -19.22
N GLU A 142 9.62 8.65 -18.34
CA GLU A 142 9.55 8.41 -16.91
C GLU A 142 8.31 9.06 -16.28
N PHE A 143 8.00 10.30 -16.67
CA PHE A 143 6.78 10.99 -16.23
C PHE A 143 5.51 10.27 -16.66
N ASN A 144 5.44 9.79 -17.91
CA ASN A 144 4.28 9.06 -18.40
C ASN A 144 4.09 7.73 -17.63
N ASN A 145 5.17 7.03 -17.33
CA ASN A 145 5.13 5.81 -16.50
C ASN A 145 4.68 6.11 -15.06
N LEU A 146 5.12 7.25 -14.51
CA LEU A 146 4.67 7.72 -13.20
C LEU A 146 3.17 8.00 -13.19
N VAL A 147 2.66 8.73 -14.18
CA VAL A 147 1.24 9.07 -14.29
C VAL A 147 0.39 7.79 -14.40
N THR A 148 0.81 6.82 -15.22
CA THR A 148 0.14 5.52 -15.33
C THR A 148 0.11 4.79 -13.99
N SER A 149 1.22 4.77 -13.26
CA SER A 149 1.32 4.15 -11.93
C SER A 149 0.39 4.85 -10.93
N LEU A 150 0.40 6.18 -10.88
CA LEU A 150 -0.47 6.96 -10.00
C LEU A 150 -1.95 6.74 -10.29
N LYS A 151 -2.36 6.71 -11.57
CA LYS A 151 -3.75 6.38 -11.96
C LYS A 151 -4.16 5.00 -11.46
N LYS A 152 -3.29 3.99 -11.62
CA LYS A 152 -3.54 2.63 -11.09
C LYS A 152 -3.71 2.63 -9.57
N TRP A 153 -2.83 3.32 -8.85
CA TRP A 153 -2.87 3.40 -7.39
C TRP A 153 -4.13 4.12 -6.90
N MET A 154 -4.48 5.25 -7.52
CA MET A 154 -5.71 6.00 -7.21
C MET A 154 -6.97 5.16 -7.47
N ASN A 155 -7.01 4.42 -8.58
CA ASN A 155 -8.14 3.53 -8.88
C ASN A 155 -8.34 2.48 -7.78
N ILE A 156 -7.26 1.78 -7.38
CA ILE A 156 -7.33 0.76 -6.32
C ILE A 156 -7.72 1.40 -4.98
N TYR A 157 -7.19 2.57 -4.65
CA TYR A 157 -7.63 3.31 -3.45
C TYR A 157 -9.13 3.61 -3.51
N ASN A 158 -9.63 4.09 -4.65
CA ASN A 158 -11.04 4.43 -4.83
C ASN A 158 -11.97 3.22 -4.75
N ILE A 159 -11.53 2.05 -5.20
CA ILE A 159 -12.27 0.78 -5.08
C ILE A 159 -12.31 0.29 -3.62
N ARG A 160 -11.20 0.46 -2.89
CA ARG A 160 -11.01 -0.14 -1.56
C ARG A 160 -11.33 0.79 -0.38
N LYS A 161 -11.39 2.11 -0.59
CA LYS A 161 -11.74 3.08 0.47
C LYS A 161 -13.14 2.82 1.01
N ASP A 162 -13.31 3.07 2.30
CA ASP A 162 -14.60 2.96 2.95
C ASP A 162 -15.56 4.04 2.43
N LYS A 163 -16.83 3.67 2.22
CA LYS A 163 -17.81 4.55 1.57
C LYS A 163 -18.19 5.75 2.42
N ASP A 164 -18.15 5.60 3.74
CA ASP A 164 -18.61 6.60 4.69
C ASP A 164 -17.47 7.54 5.06
N THR A 165 -16.31 6.98 5.41
CA THR A 165 -15.13 7.78 5.80
C THR A 165 -14.36 8.34 4.61
N LYS A 166 -14.51 7.75 3.41
CA LYS A 166 -13.68 8.03 2.21
C LYS A 166 -12.18 7.75 2.40
N LEU A 167 -11.82 7.07 3.48
CA LEU A 167 -10.45 6.70 3.82
C LEU A 167 -10.24 5.19 3.66
N LEU A 168 -9.00 4.80 3.41
CA LEU A 168 -8.64 3.40 3.40
C LEU A 168 -8.46 2.93 4.85
N SER A 169 -9.22 1.93 5.27
CA SER A 169 -9.06 1.39 6.61
C SER A 169 -7.74 0.63 6.73
N GLY A 170 -6.90 1.02 7.68
CA GLY A 170 -5.69 0.28 8.04
C GLY A 170 -5.95 -0.85 9.05
N ARG A 171 -7.07 -0.78 9.77
CA ARG A 171 -7.44 -1.80 10.79
C ARG A 171 -8.10 -3.03 10.18
N THR A 172 -8.83 -2.83 9.09
CA THR A 172 -9.33 -3.93 8.26
C THR A 172 -8.34 -4.16 7.12
N TRP A 173 -8.41 -5.31 6.43
CA TRP A 173 -7.47 -5.74 5.38
C TRP A 173 -7.29 -4.76 4.19
N GLY A 174 -7.84 -3.53 4.25
CA GLY A 174 -7.76 -2.50 3.22
C GLY A 174 -6.34 -2.29 2.68
N ILE A 175 -5.37 -1.96 3.53
CA ILE A 175 -3.99 -1.72 3.04
C ILE A 175 -3.33 -2.98 2.46
N GLY A 176 -3.51 -4.14 3.12
CA GLY A 176 -2.93 -5.41 2.68
C GLY A 176 -3.49 -5.84 1.33
N ASP A 177 -4.81 -5.78 1.17
CA ASP A 177 -5.51 -6.12 -0.05
C ASP A 177 -5.22 -5.10 -1.18
N SER A 178 -5.19 -3.80 -0.89
CA SER A 178 -4.81 -2.78 -1.87
C SER A 178 -3.41 -3.01 -2.41
N LEU A 179 -2.44 -3.34 -1.53
CA LEU A 179 -1.09 -3.67 -1.96
C LEU A 179 -1.05 -4.97 -2.76
N LYS A 180 -1.85 -5.97 -2.38
CA LYS A 180 -1.96 -7.24 -3.12
C LYS A 180 -2.51 -7.05 -4.53
N ASP A 181 -3.52 -6.21 -4.70
CA ASP A 181 -4.08 -5.81 -6.01
C ASP A 181 -3.05 -5.04 -6.85
N LEU A 182 -2.12 -4.33 -6.20
CA LEU A 182 -0.97 -3.68 -6.84
C LEU A 182 0.18 -4.65 -7.18
N GLY A 183 0.10 -5.90 -6.73
CA GLY A 183 1.12 -6.91 -6.92
C GLY A 183 2.19 -6.94 -5.83
N TYR A 184 1.91 -6.38 -4.66
CA TYR A 184 2.78 -6.42 -3.50
C TYR A 184 2.13 -7.25 -2.39
N GLN A 185 2.69 -8.42 -2.12
CA GLN A 185 2.34 -9.17 -0.93
C GLN A 185 3.30 -8.81 0.20
N ILE A 186 2.78 -8.48 1.38
CA ILE A 186 3.59 -8.15 2.55
C ILE A 186 3.02 -8.78 3.84
N PRO A 187 3.89 -9.23 4.77
CA PRO A 187 3.47 -9.81 6.05
C PRO A 187 2.60 -8.84 6.88
N ARG A 188 1.72 -9.38 7.73
CA ARG A 188 0.83 -8.58 8.61
C ARG A 188 1.61 -7.62 9.50
N ARG A 189 2.81 -8.02 9.95
CA ARG A 189 3.69 -7.14 10.73
C ARG A 189 4.06 -5.87 9.96
N LEU A 190 4.33 -5.97 8.66
CA LEU A 190 4.64 -4.81 7.82
C LEU A 190 3.40 -3.96 7.54
N GLN A 191 2.25 -4.62 7.33
CA GLN A 191 0.97 -3.91 7.19
C GLN A 191 0.69 -3.03 8.42
N GLY A 192 0.84 -3.58 9.63
CA GLY A 192 0.69 -2.82 10.88
C GLY A 192 1.67 -1.64 10.98
N LEU A 193 2.92 -1.80 10.56
CA LEU A 193 3.91 -0.71 10.55
C LEU A 193 3.58 0.40 9.54
N ILE A 194 2.91 0.07 8.44
CA ILE A 194 2.40 1.06 7.48
C ILE A 194 1.29 1.88 8.14
N VAL A 195 0.34 1.21 8.81
CA VAL A 195 -0.76 1.89 9.51
C VAL A 195 -0.24 2.82 10.61
N VAL A 196 0.75 2.38 11.39
CA VAL A 196 1.38 3.21 12.43
C VAL A 196 2.06 4.46 11.86
N ARG A 197 2.56 4.40 10.62
CA ARG A 197 3.32 5.50 10.00
C ARG A 197 2.48 6.43 9.12
N TYR A 198 1.45 5.89 8.49
CA TYR A 198 0.66 6.57 7.45
C TYR A 198 -0.83 6.66 7.80
N GLY A 199 -1.27 6.00 8.87
CA GLY A 199 -2.63 6.12 9.38
C GLY A 199 -2.81 7.35 10.26
N ASP A 200 -4.04 7.83 10.32
CA ASP A 200 -4.51 8.80 11.31
C ASP A 200 -4.71 8.15 12.70
N ASP A 201 -5.21 8.93 13.66
CA ASP A 201 -5.48 8.45 15.02
C ASP A 201 -6.48 7.28 15.07
N ASP A 202 -7.34 7.18 14.04
CA ASP A 202 -8.31 6.09 13.86
C ASP A 202 -7.74 4.93 13.03
N GLY A 203 -6.47 4.99 12.65
CA GLY A 203 -5.78 3.99 11.83
C GLY A 203 -6.29 3.92 10.39
N ASN A 204 -6.94 4.98 9.90
CA ASN A 204 -7.34 5.13 8.50
C ASN A 204 -6.27 5.89 7.72
N ILE A 205 -6.11 5.58 6.44
CA ILE A 205 -5.05 6.10 5.59
C ILE A 205 -5.69 6.97 4.50
N SER A 206 -5.22 8.22 4.39
CA SER A 206 -5.64 9.14 3.33
C SER A 206 -5.06 8.76 1.97
N LEU A 207 -5.65 9.27 0.88
CA LEU A 207 -5.12 9.01 -0.47
C LEU A 207 -3.66 9.48 -0.60
N ARG A 208 -3.32 10.65 -0.07
CA ARG A 208 -1.94 11.16 -0.08
C ARG A 208 -0.99 10.22 0.65
N ASP A 209 -1.37 9.77 1.83
CA ASP A 209 -0.53 8.91 2.66
C ASP A 209 -0.43 7.48 2.09
N PHE A 210 -1.48 7.02 1.41
CA PHE A 210 -1.48 5.78 0.62
C PHE A 210 -0.51 5.85 -0.56
N LEU A 211 -0.52 6.94 -1.35
CA LEU A 211 0.44 7.13 -2.44
C LEU A 211 1.88 7.20 -1.93
N MET A 212 2.09 7.85 -0.77
CA MET A 212 3.40 7.93 -0.13
C MET A 212 3.88 6.58 0.41
N ALA A 213 3.02 5.81 1.06
CA ALA A 213 3.35 4.45 1.48
C ALA A 213 3.67 3.57 0.28
N THR A 214 2.81 3.58 -0.73
CA THR A 214 2.96 2.76 -1.94
C THR A 214 4.24 3.09 -2.69
N SER A 215 4.55 4.37 -2.94
CA SER A 215 5.82 4.76 -3.58
C SER A 215 7.04 4.23 -2.85
N ARG A 216 7.10 4.31 -1.52
CA ARG A 216 8.23 3.80 -0.74
C ARG A 216 8.29 2.28 -0.74
N ILE A 217 7.14 1.60 -0.65
CA ILE A 217 7.05 0.14 -0.74
C ILE A 217 7.51 -0.32 -2.13
N SER A 218 7.09 0.35 -3.19
CA SER A 218 7.51 0.08 -4.56
C SER A 218 9.02 0.25 -4.74
N VAL A 219 9.65 1.24 -4.10
CA VAL A 219 11.12 1.39 -4.11
C VAL A 219 11.80 0.28 -3.29
N MET A 220 11.23 -0.12 -2.14
CA MET A 220 11.83 -1.13 -1.27
C MET A 220 11.67 -2.57 -1.79
N LEU A 221 10.54 -2.87 -2.42
CA LEU A 221 10.22 -4.19 -2.99
C LEU A 221 10.56 -4.29 -4.48
N GLY A 222 10.61 -3.17 -5.18
CA GLY A 222 10.87 -3.10 -6.62
C GLY A 222 12.34 -2.93 -6.94
N LYS A 223 12.84 -3.91 -7.71
CA LYS A 223 14.00 -3.90 -8.63
C LYS A 223 15.22 -3.07 -8.19
N PHE A 224 16.01 -3.67 -7.30
CA PHE A 224 17.46 -3.74 -7.51
C PHE A 224 17.81 -5.12 -8.06
#